data_AF-A0A2D9RWR4-F1
#
_entry.id   AF-A0A2D9RWR4-F1
#
_cell.length_a   1.000
_cell.length_b   1.000
_cell.length_c   1.000
_cell.angle_alpha   90.00
_cell.angle_beta   90.00
_cell.angle_gamma   90.00
#
_symmetry.space_group_name_H-M   'P 1'
#
loop_
_entity.id
_entity.type
_entity.pdbx_description
1 polymer ?
#
loop_
_entity_poly.entity_id
_entity_poly.type
_entity_poly.pdbx_seq_one_letter_code
_entity_poly.pdbx_strand_id
1 'polypeptide(L)'
;MRLVNVRNGVRSMRETVGRSKPPPRRWHGFLSAAAGTVLVLAGGALLVGLLAAPERVEYVYGTVKTAVTGSIHAAREDAFGDLPTVDLGATGGVHELDGCDGTFTEMSSYEREGVPPVWAAHNNCQGDVLLPWEIGQRVQVEGSDQVYQVVDIRHTPKTWATTDDLLGLDGSFALQTCFYGEDRMKFVGLEPVD
;
A
#
# COMPACT_ATOMS: atom_id res chain seq x y z
N MET A 1 38.37 -74.62 -48.76
CA MET A 1 39.27 -74.56 -47.59
C MET A 1 39.94 -73.18 -47.56
N ARG A 2 39.43 -72.26 -46.74
CA ARG A 2 40.12 -71.05 -46.25
C ARG A 2 39.33 -70.51 -45.06
N LEU A 3 39.98 -70.52 -43.90
CA LEU A 3 39.45 -70.06 -42.61
C LEU A 3 39.41 -68.52 -42.56
N VAL A 4 38.35 -67.96 -41.98
CA VAL A 4 38.41 -66.64 -41.34
C VAL A 4 37.74 -66.78 -39.97
N ASN A 5 38.54 -66.54 -38.94
CA ASN A 5 38.20 -66.57 -37.53
C ASN A 5 38.35 -65.13 -37.02
N VAL A 6 37.27 -64.53 -36.50
CA VAL A 6 37.34 -63.24 -35.79
C VAL A 6 36.70 -63.44 -34.43
N ARG A 7 37.56 -63.40 -33.41
CA ARG A 7 37.26 -63.57 -31.99
C ARG A 7 36.45 -62.40 -31.44
N ASN A 8 35.46 -62.74 -30.62
CA ASN A 8 34.77 -61.91 -29.65
C ASN A 8 35.75 -61.21 -28.69
N GLY A 9 35.52 -59.92 -28.44
CA GLY A 9 36.15 -59.13 -27.39
C GLY A 9 35.14 -58.23 -26.71
N VAL A 10 34.65 -58.66 -25.55
CA VAL A 10 33.78 -57.91 -24.64
C VAL A 10 34.57 -56.72 -24.06
N ARG A 11 34.01 -55.50 -24.10
CA ARG A 11 34.52 -54.35 -23.33
C ARG A 11 33.38 -53.73 -22.53
N SER A 12 33.44 -53.95 -21.22
CA SER A 12 32.61 -53.34 -20.18
C SER A 12 32.61 -51.81 -20.31
N MET A 13 31.44 -51.22 -20.58
CA MET A 13 31.20 -49.79 -20.40
C MET A 13 30.87 -49.55 -18.92
N ARG A 14 31.83 -48.98 -18.19
CA ARG A 14 31.55 -48.25 -16.95
C ARG A 14 30.87 -46.95 -17.33
N GLU A 15 29.59 -46.80 -16.95
CA GLU A 15 28.90 -45.51 -16.94
C GLU A 15 29.63 -44.56 -15.99
N THR A 16 30.30 -43.57 -16.56
CA THR A 16 30.78 -42.41 -15.82
C THR A 16 29.58 -41.54 -15.49
N VAL A 17 29.13 -41.58 -14.23
CA VAL A 17 28.23 -40.56 -13.66
C VAL A 17 28.90 -39.20 -13.84
N GLY A 18 28.37 -38.40 -14.78
CA GLY A 18 28.83 -37.05 -15.06
C GLY A 18 28.54 -36.16 -13.86
N ARG A 19 29.55 -35.92 -13.02
CA ARG A 19 29.50 -34.91 -11.97
C ARG A 19 29.45 -33.54 -12.65
N SER A 20 28.29 -32.88 -12.63
CA SER A 20 28.14 -31.51 -13.11
C SER A 20 29.14 -30.61 -12.38
N LYS A 21 30.07 -30.00 -13.12
CA LYS A 21 31.01 -29.02 -12.55
C LYS A 21 30.19 -27.84 -12.00
N PRO A 22 30.49 -27.33 -10.78
CA PRO A 22 29.84 -26.11 -10.31
C PRO A 22 30.12 -24.97 -11.29
N PRO A 23 29.17 -24.04 -11.48
CA PRO A 23 29.36 -22.93 -12.40
C PRO A 23 30.64 -22.16 -12.05
N PRO A 24 31.39 -21.67 -13.05
CA PRO A 24 32.66 -20.97 -12.81
C PRO A 24 32.40 -19.70 -11.98
N ARG A 25 33.23 -19.45 -10.95
CA ARG A 25 33.18 -18.27 -10.04
C ARG A 25 32.97 -16.92 -10.73
N ARG A 26 33.34 -16.79 -12.01
CA ARG A 26 33.17 -15.57 -12.83
C ARG A 26 31.69 -15.23 -13.11
N TRP A 27 30.80 -16.22 -13.09
CA TRP A 27 29.37 -16.02 -13.39
C TRP A 27 28.63 -15.35 -12.22
N HIS A 28 28.99 -15.73 -10.99
CA HIS A 28 28.50 -15.04 -9.79
C HIS A 28 29.00 -13.59 -9.72
N GLY A 29 30.27 -13.33 -10.07
CA GLY A 29 30.81 -11.97 -10.11
C GLY A 29 30.12 -11.06 -11.13
N PHE A 30 29.74 -11.59 -12.29
CA PHE A 30 29.00 -10.83 -13.31
C PHE A 30 27.56 -10.54 -12.89
N LEU A 31 26.86 -11.52 -12.31
CA LEU A 31 25.50 -11.34 -11.79
C LEU A 31 25.46 -10.33 -10.63
N SER A 32 26.42 -10.39 -9.71
CA SER A 32 26.57 -9.41 -8.64
C SER A 32 26.86 -8.00 -9.16
N ALA A 33 27.72 -7.87 -10.18
CA ALA A 33 28.03 -6.59 -10.80
C ALA A 33 26.84 -6.00 -11.58
N ALA A 34 26.10 -6.83 -12.30
CA ALA A 34 24.89 -6.43 -13.01
C ALA A 34 23.79 -5.98 -12.03
N ALA A 35 23.54 -6.77 -10.97
CA ALA A 35 22.59 -6.41 -9.93
C ALA A 35 22.99 -5.11 -9.21
N GLY A 36 24.28 -4.96 -8.87
CA GLY A 36 24.79 -3.73 -8.26
C GLY A 36 24.63 -2.51 -9.17
N THR A 37 24.88 -2.65 -10.47
CA THR A 37 24.69 -1.57 -11.45
C THR A 37 23.21 -1.18 -11.55
N VAL A 38 22.30 -2.15 -11.60
CA VAL A 38 20.86 -1.90 -11.62
C VAL A 38 20.41 -1.15 -10.37
N LEU A 39 20.89 -1.55 -9.18
CA LEU A 39 20.55 -0.87 -7.93
C LEU A 39 21.06 0.58 -7.89
N VAL A 40 22.29 0.82 -8.36
CA VAL A 40 22.85 2.18 -8.44
C VAL A 40 22.07 3.04 -9.42
N LEU A 41 21.72 2.51 -10.60
CA LEU A 41 20.92 3.23 -11.59
C LEU A 41 19.50 3.51 -11.08
N ALA A 42 18.86 2.54 -10.43
CA ALA A 42 17.55 2.70 -9.83
C ALA A 42 17.57 3.75 -8.71
N GLY A 43 18.57 3.69 -7.83
CA GLY A 43 18.76 4.70 -6.78
C GLY A 43 19.02 6.09 -7.35
N GLY A 44 19.87 6.20 -8.38
CA GLY A 44 20.12 7.46 -9.09
C GLY A 44 18.86 8.03 -9.74
N ALA A 45 18.07 7.19 -10.42
CA ALA A 45 16.80 7.59 -11.02
C ALA A 45 15.78 8.05 -9.97
N LEU A 46 15.69 7.36 -8.83
CA LEU A 46 14.84 7.76 -7.71
C LEU A 46 15.25 9.14 -7.16
N LEU A 47 16.55 9.37 -6.95
CA LEU A 47 17.07 10.66 -6.48
C LEU A 47 16.76 11.78 -7.47
N VAL A 48 16.97 11.55 -8.77
CA VAL A 48 16.60 12.52 -9.81
C VAL A 48 15.09 12.78 -9.79
N GLY A 49 14.27 11.73 -9.64
CA GLY A 49 12.83 11.85 -9.52
C GLY A 49 12.41 12.71 -8.33
N LEU A 50 13.00 12.48 -7.15
CA LEU A 50 12.70 13.24 -5.93
C LEU A 50 13.01 14.73 -6.08
N LEU A 51 14.07 15.08 -6.83
CA LEU A 51 14.46 16.48 -7.05
C LEU A 51 13.64 17.16 -8.16
N ALA A 52 13.32 16.44 -9.23
CA ALA A 52 12.69 17.01 -10.41
C ALA A 52 11.15 16.97 -10.37
N ALA A 53 10.57 15.96 -9.72
CA ALA A 53 9.14 15.70 -9.68
C ALA A 53 8.73 14.96 -8.39
N PRO A 54 8.88 15.58 -7.20
CA PRO A 54 8.56 14.94 -5.92
C PRO A 54 7.13 14.39 -5.86
N GLU A 55 6.16 15.18 -6.32
CA GLU A 55 4.74 14.78 -6.40
C GLU A 55 4.54 13.47 -7.20
N ARG A 56 5.30 13.26 -8.28
CA ARG A 56 5.20 12.03 -9.07
C ARG A 56 5.76 10.83 -8.32
N VAL A 57 6.83 11.02 -7.55
CA VAL A 57 7.41 9.96 -6.72
C VAL A 57 6.44 9.58 -5.60
N GLU A 58 5.87 10.58 -4.93
CA GLU A 58 4.85 10.36 -3.90
C GLU A 58 3.64 9.62 -4.46
N TYR A 59 3.10 10.06 -5.60
CA TYR A 59 1.97 9.41 -6.26
C TYR A 59 2.23 7.93 -6.53
N VAL A 60 3.39 7.59 -7.12
CA VAL A 60 3.75 6.19 -7.39
C VAL A 60 3.90 5.40 -6.10
N TYR A 61 4.59 5.97 -5.10
CA TYR A 61 4.74 5.35 -3.79
C TYR A 61 3.38 5.05 -3.14
N GLY A 62 2.50 6.05 -3.07
CA GLY A 62 1.16 5.93 -2.50
C GLY A 62 0.29 4.93 -3.24
N THR A 63 0.32 4.95 -4.58
CA THR A 63 -0.42 3.98 -5.41
C THR A 63 -0.02 2.54 -5.10
N VAL A 64 1.29 2.27 -5.02
CA VAL A 64 1.78 0.92 -4.71
C VAL A 64 1.45 0.54 -3.28
N LYS A 65 1.69 1.43 -2.31
CA LYS A 65 1.42 1.19 -0.89
C LYS A 65 -0.06 0.86 -0.66
N THR A 66 -0.96 1.71 -1.14
CA THR A 66 -2.42 1.56 -0.94
C THR A 66 -2.98 0.34 -1.66
N ALA A 67 -2.49 0.01 -2.86
CA ALA A 67 -2.89 -1.21 -3.56
C ALA A 67 -2.48 -2.48 -2.78
N VAL A 68 -1.27 -2.51 -2.21
CA VAL A 68 -0.80 -3.63 -1.39
C VAL A 68 -1.59 -3.73 -0.10
N THR A 69 -1.74 -2.63 0.64
CA THR A 69 -2.50 -2.60 1.91
C THR A 69 -3.96 -2.99 1.68
N GLY A 70 -4.62 -2.43 0.66
CA GLY A 70 -5.99 -2.80 0.29
C GLY A 70 -6.14 -4.29 -0.06
N SER A 71 -5.17 -4.85 -0.79
CA SER A 71 -5.17 -6.29 -1.11
C SER A 71 -5.02 -7.16 0.15
N ILE A 72 -4.20 -6.73 1.11
CA ILE A 72 -4.04 -7.43 2.40
C ILE A 72 -5.33 -7.38 3.20
N HIS A 73 -5.99 -6.21 3.28
CA HIS A 73 -7.26 -6.08 4.00
C HIS A 73 -8.36 -6.93 3.36
N ALA A 74 -8.53 -6.88 2.04
CA ALA A 74 -9.50 -7.70 1.34
C ALA A 74 -9.26 -9.21 1.58
N ALA A 75 -7.99 -9.65 1.56
CA ALA A 75 -7.64 -11.04 1.86
C ALA A 75 -7.94 -11.43 3.31
N ARG A 76 -7.77 -10.52 4.27
CA ARG A 76 -8.10 -10.77 5.68
C ARG A 76 -9.60 -10.80 5.92
N GLU A 77 -10.35 -9.91 5.28
CA GLU A 77 -11.80 -9.89 5.35
C GLU A 77 -12.38 -11.20 4.78
N ASP A 78 -11.91 -11.65 3.61
CA ASP A 78 -12.35 -12.91 2.99
C ASP A 78 -11.96 -14.16 3.79
N ALA A 79 -10.73 -14.21 4.31
CA ALA A 79 -10.22 -15.38 5.01
C ALA A 79 -10.67 -15.50 6.48
N PHE A 80 -10.84 -14.36 7.16
CA PHE A 80 -11.03 -14.31 8.61
C PHE A 80 -12.23 -13.47 9.06
N GLY A 81 -12.85 -12.69 8.16
CA GLY A 81 -13.89 -11.73 8.52
C GLY A 81 -13.36 -10.48 9.21
N ASP A 82 -12.04 -10.27 9.19
CA ASP A 82 -11.40 -9.12 9.82
C ASP A 82 -11.65 -7.86 8.99
N LEU A 83 -12.50 -6.97 9.50
CA LEU A 83 -12.73 -5.67 8.89
C LEU A 83 -11.52 -4.74 9.12
N PRO A 84 -11.28 -3.76 8.22
CA PRO A 84 -10.33 -2.70 8.51
C PRO A 84 -10.78 -1.90 9.75
N THR A 85 -9.84 -1.67 10.65
CA THR A 85 -10.07 -0.94 11.91
C THR A 85 -9.35 0.40 11.88
N VAL A 86 -10.02 1.44 12.36
CA VAL A 86 -9.44 2.77 12.58
C VAL A 86 -9.52 3.12 14.06
N ASP A 87 -8.59 3.94 14.53
CA ASP A 87 -8.57 4.45 15.90
C ASP A 87 -8.89 5.95 15.90
N LEU A 88 -9.80 6.37 16.77
CA LEU A 88 -10.22 7.77 16.91
C LEU A 88 -9.55 8.37 18.15
N GLY A 89 -8.76 9.42 17.94
CA GLY A 89 -7.91 10.04 18.93
C GLY A 89 -8.52 11.27 19.61
N ALA A 90 -7.70 12.28 19.84
CA ALA A 90 -8.11 13.52 20.49
C ALA A 90 -8.77 14.51 19.51
N THR A 91 -9.53 15.45 20.06
CA THR A 91 -9.98 16.66 19.36
C THR A 91 -8.89 17.72 19.37
N GLY A 92 -8.65 18.36 18.22
CA GLY A 92 -7.61 19.37 18.08
C GLY A 92 -7.58 20.03 16.70
N GLY A 93 -6.39 20.41 16.29
CA GLY A 93 -6.09 20.98 14.98
C GLY A 93 -4.81 20.41 14.39
N VAL A 94 -4.09 21.22 13.63
CA VAL A 94 -2.88 20.79 12.89
C VAL A 94 -1.80 20.24 13.83
N HIS A 95 -1.67 20.78 15.05
CA HIS A 95 -0.66 20.31 16.00
C HIS A 95 -0.90 18.85 16.43
N GLU A 96 -2.14 18.49 16.75
CA GLU A 96 -2.52 17.12 17.11
C GLU A 96 -2.39 16.19 15.90
N LEU A 97 -2.85 16.65 14.72
CA LEU A 97 -2.73 15.91 13.47
C LEU A 97 -1.27 15.60 13.08
N ASP A 98 -0.36 16.57 13.27
CA ASP A 98 1.08 16.42 13.02
C ASP A 98 1.77 15.48 14.00
N GLY A 99 1.11 15.12 15.11
CA GLY A 99 1.59 14.13 16.08
C GLY A 99 1.80 12.74 15.48
N CYS A 100 1.07 12.38 14.41
CA CYS A 100 1.26 11.14 13.66
C CYS A 100 1.30 9.89 14.56
N ASP A 101 0.44 9.83 15.58
CA ASP A 101 0.43 8.76 16.59
C ASP A 101 -0.30 7.48 16.13
N GLY A 102 -0.89 7.51 14.94
CA GLY A 102 -1.63 6.41 14.34
C GLY A 102 -3.15 6.48 14.55
N THR A 103 -3.64 7.49 15.27
CA THR A 103 -5.06 7.78 15.42
C THR A 103 -5.52 8.82 14.41
N PHE A 104 -6.83 8.88 14.16
CA PHE A 104 -7.46 10.01 13.50
C PHE A 104 -7.77 11.09 14.55
N THR A 105 -7.36 12.33 14.31
CA THR A 105 -7.65 13.48 15.17
C THR A 105 -8.98 14.12 14.78
N GLU A 106 -9.88 14.38 15.72
CA GLU A 106 -11.08 15.17 15.43
C GLU A 106 -10.69 16.63 15.20
N MET A 107 -10.98 17.12 14.00
CA MET A 107 -10.53 18.42 13.53
C MET A 107 -11.58 19.48 13.86
N SER A 108 -11.34 20.24 14.92
CA SER A 108 -12.18 21.38 15.33
C SER A 108 -12.37 22.43 14.22
N SER A 109 -11.44 22.52 13.27
CA SER A 109 -11.54 23.43 12.12
C SER A 109 -12.68 23.11 11.14
N TYR A 110 -13.22 21.89 11.18
CA TYR A 110 -14.37 21.50 10.35
C TYR A 110 -15.71 21.60 11.10
N GLU A 111 -15.70 21.90 12.41
CA GLU A 111 -16.91 21.95 13.22
C GLU A 111 -17.85 23.08 12.75
N ARG A 112 -19.00 22.70 12.21
CA ARG A 112 -20.09 23.62 11.85
C ARG A 112 -21.39 22.88 11.57
N GLU A 113 -22.50 23.63 11.58
CA GLU A 113 -23.80 23.11 11.19
C GLU A 113 -23.79 22.56 9.74
N GLY A 114 -24.38 21.37 9.56
CA GLY A 114 -24.50 20.71 8.27
C GLY A 114 -23.26 19.95 7.81
N VAL A 115 -22.22 19.85 8.64
CA VAL A 115 -21.03 19.03 8.41
C VAL A 115 -20.86 18.06 9.58
N PRO A 116 -20.77 16.74 9.34
CA PRO A 116 -20.56 15.78 10.42
C PRO A 116 -19.16 15.98 11.05
N PRO A 117 -18.93 15.51 12.29
CA PRO A 117 -17.60 15.54 12.90
C PRO A 117 -16.56 14.89 11.97
N VAL A 118 -15.46 15.60 11.69
CA VAL A 118 -14.42 15.12 10.78
C VAL A 118 -13.19 14.72 11.56
N TRP A 119 -12.76 13.50 11.35
CA TRP A 119 -11.59 12.88 11.95
C TRP A 119 -10.51 12.71 10.88
N ALA A 120 -9.35 13.32 11.04
CA ALA A 120 -8.30 13.36 10.03
C ALA A 120 -7.05 12.62 10.46
N ALA A 121 -6.38 11.97 9.52
CA ALA A 121 -5.03 11.46 9.69
C ALA A 121 -4.20 11.75 8.43
N HIS A 122 -2.93 12.07 8.62
CA HIS A 122 -1.99 12.15 7.49
C HIS A 122 -1.93 10.80 6.77
N ASN A 123 -1.82 10.83 5.44
CA ASN A 123 -1.81 9.62 4.63
C ASN A 123 -0.68 8.65 5.01
N ASN A 124 0.48 9.17 5.42
CA ASN A 124 1.58 8.32 5.89
C ASN A 124 1.57 8.05 7.41
N CYS A 125 0.46 8.34 8.07
CA CYS A 125 0.23 8.15 9.51
C CYS A 125 -1.06 7.35 9.75
N GLN A 126 -1.25 6.26 9.00
CA GLN A 126 -2.45 5.40 8.96
C GLN A 126 -3.67 5.98 8.23
N GLY A 127 -3.66 7.26 7.85
CA GLY A 127 -4.75 7.85 7.07
C GLY A 127 -4.93 7.24 5.69
N ASP A 128 -3.90 6.63 5.10
CA ASP A 128 -3.99 6.03 3.77
C ASP A 128 -4.82 4.75 3.69
N VAL A 129 -5.21 4.18 4.83
CA VAL A 129 -6.15 3.05 4.88
C VAL A 129 -7.48 3.38 4.20
N LEU A 130 -7.88 4.65 4.17
CA LEU A 130 -9.11 5.12 3.54
C LEU A 130 -9.06 5.15 2.02
N LEU A 131 -7.86 5.28 1.44
CA LEU A 131 -7.68 5.53 0.01
C LEU A 131 -8.30 4.44 -0.87
N PRO A 132 -8.15 3.13 -0.58
CA PRO A 132 -8.78 2.08 -1.37
C PRO A 132 -10.28 1.83 -1.06
N TRP A 133 -10.85 2.47 -0.03
CA TRP A 133 -12.24 2.19 0.36
C TRP A 133 -13.25 2.76 -0.64
N GLU A 134 -14.36 2.07 -0.80
CA GLU A 134 -15.48 2.51 -1.65
C GLU A 134 -16.77 2.54 -0.82
N ILE A 135 -17.81 3.16 -1.37
CA ILE A 135 -19.16 3.11 -0.78
C ILE A 135 -19.53 1.64 -0.51
N GLY A 136 -20.04 1.38 0.69
CA GLY A 136 -20.41 0.04 1.15
C GLY A 136 -19.32 -0.69 1.94
N GLN A 137 -18.07 -0.24 1.94
CA GLN A 137 -17.00 -0.82 2.76
C GLN A 137 -17.41 -0.81 4.24
N ARG A 138 -17.30 -1.96 4.90
CA ARG A 138 -17.53 -2.09 6.34
C ARG A 138 -16.23 -1.89 7.11
N VAL A 139 -16.31 -1.22 8.25
CA VAL A 139 -15.16 -0.81 9.05
C VAL A 139 -15.45 -0.95 10.54
N GLN A 140 -14.42 -1.18 11.34
CA GLN A 140 -14.48 -1.14 12.79
C GLN A 140 -13.81 0.11 13.33
N VAL A 141 -14.28 0.59 14.48
CA VAL A 141 -13.62 1.63 15.26
C VAL A 141 -13.04 0.98 16.50
N GLU A 142 -11.75 1.18 16.76
CA GLU A 142 -11.06 0.63 17.92
C GLU A 142 -11.79 1.01 19.22
N GLY A 143 -11.95 0.04 20.12
CA GLY A 143 -12.70 0.24 21.37
C GLY A 143 -14.23 0.27 21.21
N SER A 144 -14.78 0.02 20.02
CA SER A 144 -16.22 -0.11 19.77
C SER A 144 -16.56 -1.47 19.14
N ASP A 145 -17.64 -2.10 19.61
CA ASP A 145 -18.22 -3.29 18.96
C ASP A 145 -19.11 -2.91 17.75
N GLN A 146 -19.38 -1.62 17.54
CA GLN A 146 -20.22 -1.13 16.46
C GLN A 146 -19.46 -1.22 15.13
N VAL A 147 -20.08 -1.86 14.13
CA VAL A 147 -19.60 -1.84 12.76
C VAL A 147 -20.19 -0.65 12.03
N TYR A 148 -19.36 0.05 11.27
CA TYR A 148 -19.79 1.16 10.42
C TYR A 148 -19.68 0.77 8.95
N GLN A 149 -20.39 1.50 8.10
CA GLN A 149 -20.30 1.39 6.65
C GLN A 149 -20.04 2.76 6.03
N VAL A 150 -19.22 2.76 4.98
CA VAL A 150 -19.02 3.94 4.13
C VAL A 150 -20.30 4.25 3.35
N VAL A 151 -20.88 5.42 3.60
CA VAL A 151 -22.15 5.88 2.99
C VAL A 151 -21.98 7.05 2.02
N ASP A 152 -20.92 7.86 2.19
CA ASP A 152 -20.59 8.96 1.27
C ASP A 152 -19.07 9.06 1.11
N ILE A 153 -18.61 9.49 -0.07
CA ILE A 153 -17.22 9.80 -0.37
C ILE A 153 -17.17 11.12 -1.11
N ARG A 154 -16.38 12.05 -0.57
CA ARG A 154 -16.10 13.33 -1.22
C ARG A 154 -14.61 13.52 -1.46
N HIS A 155 -14.33 14.26 -2.52
CA HIS A 155 -12.99 14.67 -2.87
C HIS A 155 -12.94 16.18 -2.95
N THR A 156 -12.01 16.78 -2.19
CA THR A 156 -11.77 18.23 -2.23
C THR A 156 -10.33 18.48 -2.64
N PRO A 157 -10.01 19.64 -3.23
CA PRO A 157 -8.62 20.10 -3.34
C PRO A 157 -7.94 20.20 -1.97
N LYS A 158 -6.60 20.06 -1.88
CA LYS A 158 -5.86 20.33 -0.62
C LYS A 158 -5.76 21.83 -0.36
N THR A 159 -5.71 22.61 -1.42
CA THR A 159 -5.62 24.06 -1.36
C THR A 159 -6.93 24.70 -1.79
N TRP A 160 -7.33 25.79 -1.14
CA TRP A 160 -8.52 26.60 -1.48
C TRP A 160 -9.89 25.95 -1.26
N ALA A 161 -9.94 24.67 -0.88
CA ALA A 161 -11.16 24.05 -0.39
C ALA A 161 -11.61 24.71 0.91
N THR A 162 -12.92 24.76 1.11
CA THR A 162 -13.53 25.31 2.33
C THR A 162 -14.43 24.27 2.97
N THR A 163 -14.80 24.47 4.24
CA THR A 163 -15.74 23.58 4.92
C THR A 163 -17.13 23.57 4.25
N ASP A 164 -17.46 24.55 3.39
CA ASP A 164 -18.70 24.53 2.60
C ASP A 164 -18.74 23.34 1.61
N ASP A 165 -17.58 22.86 1.14
CA ASP A 165 -17.49 21.71 0.24
C ASP A 165 -17.93 20.39 0.92
N LEU A 166 -18.05 20.41 2.26
CA LEU A 166 -18.47 19.27 3.07
C LEU A 166 -19.94 19.37 3.51
N LEU A 167 -20.67 20.43 3.15
CA LEU A 167 -22.07 20.57 3.54
C LEU A 167 -22.92 19.43 2.98
N GLY A 168 -23.67 18.78 3.86
CA GLY A 168 -24.50 17.63 3.54
C GLY A 168 -23.71 16.35 3.23
N LEU A 169 -22.46 16.24 3.68
CA LEU A 169 -21.73 14.96 3.67
C LEU A 169 -22.49 13.99 4.58
N ASP A 170 -22.94 12.86 4.05
CA ASP A 170 -23.73 11.89 4.83
C ASP A 170 -22.84 11.11 5.81
N GLY A 171 -23.44 10.58 6.88
CA GLY A 171 -22.75 9.80 7.92
C GLY A 171 -22.79 10.45 9.30
N SER A 172 -22.77 9.60 10.33
CA SER A 172 -22.66 9.99 11.74
C SER A 172 -21.35 10.76 12.07
N PHE A 173 -20.26 10.43 11.38
CA PHE A 173 -18.99 11.15 11.36
C PHE A 173 -18.28 10.87 10.02
N ALA A 174 -17.22 11.62 9.73
CA ALA A 174 -16.42 11.40 8.53
C ALA A 174 -14.93 11.23 8.86
N LEU A 175 -14.25 10.40 8.07
CA LEU A 175 -12.79 10.27 8.09
C LEU A 175 -12.15 11.03 6.93
N GLN A 176 -10.97 11.60 7.14
CA GLN A 176 -10.26 12.40 6.15
C GLN A 176 -8.79 12.00 6.01
N THR A 177 -8.31 11.96 4.77
CA THR A 177 -6.89 11.80 4.45
C THR A 177 -6.51 12.49 3.13
N CYS A 178 -5.22 12.65 2.89
CA CYS A 178 -4.66 13.21 1.65
C CYS A 178 -4.31 12.13 0.62
N PHE A 179 -4.48 12.40 -0.67
CA PHE A 179 -3.83 11.60 -1.70
C PHE A 179 -2.32 11.89 -1.74
N TYR A 180 -1.51 10.88 -2.03
CA TYR A 180 -0.08 11.03 -2.21
C TYR A 180 0.23 11.72 -3.53
N GLY A 181 1.02 12.80 -3.52
CA GLY A 181 1.45 13.45 -4.76
C GLY A 181 0.35 14.15 -5.58
N GLU A 182 -0.84 14.34 -5.00
CA GLU A 182 -1.99 14.95 -5.69
C GLU A 182 -2.58 16.10 -4.86
N ASP A 183 -3.09 17.15 -5.53
CA ASP A 183 -3.83 18.25 -4.89
C ASP A 183 -5.28 17.85 -4.61
N ARG A 184 -5.46 16.76 -3.85
CA ARG A 184 -6.78 16.33 -3.38
C ARG A 184 -6.72 15.57 -2.06
N MET A 185 -7.84 15.61 -1.36
CA MET A 185 -8.13 14.91 -0.13
C MET A 185 -9.36 14.03 -0.34
N LYS A 186 -9.45 12.94 0.44
CA LYS A 186 -10.62 12.07 0.50
C LYS A 186 -11.31 12.28 1.84
N PHE A 187 -12.62 12.46 1.80
CA PHE A 187 -13.52 12.41 2.94
C PHE A 187 -14.41 11.19 2.78
N VAL A 188 -14.63 10.46 3.87
CA VAL A 188 -15.38 9.20 3.90
C VAL A 188 -16.40 9.31 5.03
N GLY A 189 -17.68 9.44 4.68
CA GLY A 189 -18.79 9.45 5.63
C GLY A 189 -19.11 8.03 6.13
N LEU A 190 -19.24 7.87 7.45
CA LEU A 190 -19.48 6.59 8.11
C LEU A 190 -20.79 6.60 8.90
N GLU A 191 -21.62 5.58 8.68
CA GLU A 191 -22.87 5.36 9.41
C GLU A 191 -22.82 3.98 10.10
N PRO A 192 -23.32 3.84 11.35
CA PRO A 192 -23.48 2.54 11.98
C PRO A 192 -24.34 1.60 11.11
N VAL A 193 -23.94 0.33 11.07
CA VAL A 193 -24.73 -0.75 10.49
C VAL A 193 -25.60 -1.37 11.58
N ASP A 194 -26.90 -1.50 11.30
CA ASP A 194 -27.88 -2.18 12.17
C ASP A 194 -27.64 -3.70 12.27
#